data_AF-A0A939XEY4-F1
#
_entry.id   AF-A0A939XEY4-F1
#
_cell.length_a   1.000
_cell.length_b   1.000
_cell.length_c   1.000
_cell.angle_alpha   90.00
_cell.angle_beta   90.00
_cell.angle_gamma   90.00
#
_symmetry.space_group_name_H-M   'P 1'
#
loop_
_entity.id
_entity.type
_entity.pdbx_description
1 polymer ?
#
loop_
_entity_poly.entity_id
_entity_poly.type
_entity_poly.pdbx_seq_one_letter_code
_entity_poly.pdbx_strand_id
1 'polypeptide(L)'
;MVSALYFTGPGFDSAWADEVLKGLCAGRRIFRGQNLFVKGSGYKSRRTFAPGQDEEEFVYIAPDALKSSISLRAYKDGGYEEAMLADIGTPFSQASKKVEVIMDETNELDLIVHNVLKKDFVCAIMTLDNLEERNDRSVKVSITLKFADRDTCVITVRDIGFGEIRDTTYRIWEQILKI
;
A
#
# COMPACT_ATOMS: atom_id res chain seq x y z
N MET A 1 -22.12 19.22 -8.42
CA MET A 1 -23.00 18.89 -9.57
C MET A 1 -22.81 17.41 -9.88
N VAL A 2 -23.89 16.62 -9.96
CA VAL A 2 -23.80 15.16 -10.24
C VAL A 2 -24.05 14.96 -11.73
N SER A 3 -23.13 14.33 -12.45
CA SER A 3 -23.22 14.12 -13.91
C SER A 3 -23.79 12.75 -14.30
N ALA A 4 -23.63 11.74 -13.44
CA ALA A 4 -24.09 10.38 -13.67
C ALA A 4 -24.54 9.70 -12.37
N LEU A 5 -25.46 8.75 -12.50
CA LEU A 5 -25.96 7.90 -11.41
C LEU A 5 -25.86 6.42 -11.82
N TYR A 6 -25.37 5.58 -10.91
CA TYR A 6 -25.21 4.15 -11.12
C TYR A 6 -26.11 3.39 -10.14
N PHE A 7 -26.95 2.50 -10.66
CA PHE A 7 -27.88 1.69 -9.87
C PHE A 7 -27.53 0.21 -10.04
N THR A 8 -27.25 -0.43 -8.91
CA THR A 8 -26.83 -1.83 -8.83
C THR A 8 -27.53 -2.50 -7.65
N GLY A 9 -27.83 -3.79 -7.77
CA GLY A 9 -28.60 -4.56 -6.80
C GLY A 9 -29.99 -4.93 -7.34
N PRO A 10 -30.51 -6.13 -7.01
CA PRO A 10 -31.75 -6.66 -7.59
C PRO A 10 -33.00 -5.83 -7.25
N GLY A 11 -32.95 -5.03 -6.17
CA GLY A 11 -34.05 -4.14 -5.80
C GLY A 11 -34.37 -3.09 -6.87
N PHE A 12 -33.36 -2.68 -7.66
CA PHE A 12 -33.53 -1.72 -8.76
C PHE A 12 -34.02 -2.37 -10.04
N ASP A 13 -34.24 -3.70 -10.06
CA ASP A 13 -34.65 -4.39 -11.29
C ASP A 13 -36.15 -4.40 -11.54
N SER A 14 -36.94 -3.89 -10.61
CA SER A 14 -38.39 -3.93 -10.65
C SER A 14 -39.00 -2.63 -11.16
N ALA A 15 -40.27 -2.71 -11.60
CA ALA A 15 -40.97 -1.62 -12.29
C ALA A 15 -41.08 -0.31 -11.49
N TRP A 16 -41.09 -0.38 -10.14
CA TRP A 16 -41.12 0.82 -9.31
C TRP A 16 -39.87 1.68 -9.50
N ALA A 17 -38.72 1.05 -9.76
CA ALA A 17 -37.46 1.75 -9.96
C ALA A 17 -37.49 2.55 -11.27
N ASP A 18 -38.16 2.07 -12.31
CA ASP A 18 -38.21 2.74 -13.61
C ASP A 18 -38.83 4.15 -13.52
N GLU A 19 -39.86 4.33 -12.71
CA GLU A 19 -40.49 5.64 -12.51
C GLU A 19 -39.55 6.61 -11.76
N VAL A 20 -38.91 6.13 -10.69
CA VAL A 20 -37.96 6.92 -9.90
C VAL A 20 -36.73 7.30 -10.74
N LEU A 21 -36.20 6.35 -11.52
CA LEU A 21 -35.04 6.56 -12.38
C LEU A 21 -35.33 7.59 -13.47
N LYS A 22 -36.51 7.54 -14.12
CA LYS A 22 -36.92 8.55 -15.10
C LYS A 22 -36.94 9.96 -14.51
N GLY A 23 -37.44 10.12 -13.29
CA GLY A 23 -37.40 11.40 -12.58
C GLY A 23 -35.98 11.89 -12.27
N LEU A 24 -35.06 10.96 -11.97
CA LEU A 24 -33.67 11.27 -11.69
C LEU A 24 -32.84 11.56 -12.96
N CYS A 25 -33.30 11.16 -14.15
CA CYS A 25 -32.59 11.32 -15.42
C CYS A 25 -32.45 12.77 -15.91
N ALA A 26 -33.18 13.73 -15.32
CA ALA A 26 -33.14 15.13 -15.75
C ALA A 26 -31.72 15.72 -15.63
N GLY A 27 -31.05 15.90 -16.77
CA GLY A 27 -29.69 16.43 -16.88
C GLY A 27 -28.58 15.47 -16.45
N ARG A 28 -28.87 14.18 -16.23
CA ARG A 28 -27.92 13.18 -15.70
C ARG A 28 -27.96 11.90 -16.52
N ARG A 29 -26.81 11.25 -16.70
CA ARG A 29 -26.74 9.91 -17.29
C ARG A 29 -27.06 8.86 -16.23
N ILE A 30 -28.00 7.96 -16.51
CA ILE A 30 -28.32 6.83 -15.62
C ILE A 30 -27.79 5.54 -16.22
N PHE A 31 -27.06 4.79 -15.40
CA PHE A 31 -26.58 3.45 -15.71
C PHE A 31 -27.19 2.47 -14.71
N ARG A 32 -28.00 1.54 -15.19
CA ARG A 32 -28.57 0.45 -14.39
C ARG A 32 -27.97 -0.87 -14.86
N GLY A 33 -27.49 -1.69 -13.92
CA GLY A 33 -27.01 -3.03 -14.24
C GLY A 33 -26.32 -3.73 -13.06
N GLN A 34 -26.47 -5.06 -13.03
CA GLN A 34 -25.90 -5.90 -11.96
C GLN A 34 -24.43 -6.28 -12.17
N ASN A 35 -23.88 -6.03 -13.36
CA ASN A 35 -22.54 -6.48 -13.73
C ASN A 35 -21.45 -5.43 -13.48
N LEU A 36 -21.77 -4.28 -12.87
CA LEU A 36 -20.80 -3.19 -12.71
C LEU A 36 -19.60 -3.65 -11.87
N PHE A 37 -19.84 -4.33 -10.75
CA PHE A 37 -18.79 -4.89 -9.90
C PHE A 37 -17.98 -5.98 -10.62
N VAL A 38 -18.65 -6.86 -11.38
CA VAL A 38 -17.99 -7.95 -12.12
C VAL A 38 -17.09 -7.40 -13.23
N LYS A 39 -17.58 -6.40 -13.99
CA LYS A 39 -16.79 -5.70 -15.01
C LYS A 39 -15.58 -5.01 -14.38
N GLY A 40 -15.79 -4.28 -13.28
CA GLY A 40 -14.70 -3.63 -12.54
C GLY A 40 -13.63 -4.62 -12.07
N SER A 41 -14.05 -5.77 -11.53
CA SER A 41 -13.13 -6.86 -11.16
C SER A 41 -12.40 -7.41 -12.37
N GLY A 42 -13.07 -7.62 -13.51
CA GLY A 42 -12.45 -8.10 -14.73
C GLY A 42 -11.39 -7.13 -15.27
N TYR A 43 -11.68 -5.83 -15.27
CA TYR A 43 -10.69 -4.80 -15.63
C TYR A 43 -9.50 -4.79 -14.66
N LYS A 44 -9.74 -4.89 -13.35
CA LYS A 44 -8.67 -4.98 -12.36
C LYS A 44 -7.79 -6.22 -12.60
N SER A 45 -8.39 -7.40 -12.77
CA SER A 45 -7.66 -8.63 -13.04
C SER A 45 -6.84 -8.54 -14.33
N ARG A 46 -7.42 -8.02 -15.42
CA ARG A 46 -6.68 -7.83 -16.67
C ARG A 46 -5.46 -6.93 -16.49
N ARG A 47 -5.59 -5.84 -15.73
CA ARG A 47 -4.46 -4.95 -15.39
C ARG A 47 -3.37 -5.67 -14.60
N THR A 48 -3.76 -6.52 -13.64
CA THR A 48 -2.80 -7.26 -12.82
C THR A 48 -2.06 -8.35 -13.61
N PHE A 49 -2.73 -9.04 -14.55
CA PHE A 49 -2.16 -10.22 -15.22
C PHE A 49 -1.70 -9.98 -16.67
N ALA A 50 -2.05 -8.85 -17.28
CA ALA A 50 -1.63 -8.48 -18.64
C ALA A 50 -1.18 -7.01 -18.71
N PRO A 51 -0.13 -6.62 -17.96
CA PRO A 51 0.38 -5.24 -17.97
C PRO A 51 0.83 -4.81 -19.36
N GLY A 52 0.55 -3.56 -19.74
CA GLY A 52 0.98 -2.95 -21.01
C GLY A 52 0.05 -3.13 -22.22
N GLN A 53 -1.08 -3.83 -22.08
CA GLN A 53 -2.09 -3.91 -23.16
C GLN A 53 -3.07 -2.74 -23.22
N ASP A 54 -3.20 -1.97 -22.14
CA ASP A 54 -4.02 -0.77 -22.05
C ASP A 54 -3.10 0.39 -21.61
N GLU A 55 -3.07 1.50 -22.34
CA GLU A 55 -2.38 2.73 -21.91
C GLU A 55 -3.18 3.39 -20.77
N GLU A 56 -2.52 3.70 -19.66
CA GLU A 56 -3.17 4.26 -18.48
C GLU A 56 -3.39 5.77 -18.64
N GLU A 57 -4.59 6.16 -19.07
CA GLU A 57 -5.00 7.57 -19.01
C GLU A 57 -5.40 7.99 -17.58
N PHE A 58 -5.86 7.03 -16.74
CA PHE A 58 -6.35 7.31 -15.38
C PHE A 58 -6.05 6.20 -14.36
N VAL A 59 -5.60 6.59 -13.17
CA VAL A 59 -5.46 5.72 -11.99
C VAL A 59 -6.65 5.91 -11.05
N TYR A 60 -7.31 4.83 -10.66
CA TYR A 60 -8.40 4.87 -9.68
C TYR A 60 -7.89 4.41 -8.31
N ILE A 61 -7.95 5.31 -7.33
CA ILE A 61 -7.55 5.06 -5.94
C ILE A 61 -8.74 5.38 -5.05
N ALA A 62 -9.14 4.42 -4.22
CA ALA A 62 -10.21 4.65 -3.26
C ALA A 62 -9.81 5.75 -2.25
N PRO A 63 -10.77 6.51 -1.68
CA PRO A 63 -10.45 7.61 -0.76
C PRO A 63 -9.61 7.19 0.46
N ASP A 64 -9.80 5.94 0.91
CA ASP A 64 -9.14 5.28 2.04
C ASP A 64 -7.95 4.41 1.62
N ALA A 65 -7.62 4.37 0.33
CA ALA A 65 -6.49 3.61 -0.18
C ALA A 65 -5.21 4.45 -0.22
N LEU A 66 -4.07 3.78 -0.05
CA LEU A 66 -2.75 4.38 -0.17
C LEU A 66 -2.50 4.87 -1.60
N LYS A 67 -1.85 6.03 -1.73
CA LYS A 67 -1.40 6.59 -3.01
C LYS A 67 0.09 6.36 -3.26
N SER A 68 0.82 6.01 -2.21
CA SER A 68 2.26 5.79 -2.26
C SER A 68 2.54 4.36 -1.86
N SER A 69 3.43 3.69 -2.59
CA SER A 69 4.01 2.41 -2.16
C SER A 69 5.23 2.69 -1.30
N ILE A 70 5.50 1.80 -0.36
CA ILE A 70 6.69 1.84 0.49
C ILE A 70 7.38 0.50 0.34
N SER A 71 8.64 0.51 -0.09
CA SER A 71 9.50 -0.68 -0.15
C SER A 71 10.75 -0.47 0.71
N LEU A 72 11.30 -1.58 1.19
CA LEU A 72 12.60 -1.61 1.85
C LEU A 72 13.63 -2.13 0.85
N ARG A 73 14.72 -1.39 0.64
CA ARG A 73 15.84 -1.89 -0.14
C ARG A 73 16.60 -2.92 0.70
N ALA A 74 16.61 -4.17 0.27
CA ALA A 74 17.20 -5.27 1.00
C ALA A 74 18.03 -6.18 0.07
N TYR A 75 19.07 -6.80 0.61
CA TYR A 75 19.83 -7.80 -0.13
C TYR A 75 19.18 -9.18 0.02
N LYS A 76 18.82 -9.82 -1.10
CA LYS A 76 18.15 -11.11 -1.16
C LYS A 76 18.61 -11.89 -2.40
N ASP A 77 18.76 -13.21 -2.26
CA ASP A 77 19.05 -14.13 -3.37
C ASP A 77 20.24 -13.74 -4.28
N GLY A 78 21.23 -13.04 -3.72
CA GLY A 78 22.43 -12.63 -4.46
C GLY A 78 22.39 -11.22 -5.08
N GLY A 79 21.34 -10.43 -4.81
CA GLY A 79 21.21 -9.06 -5.31
C GLY A 79 20.45 -8.13 -4.38
N TYR A 80 20.48 -6.83 -4.68
CA TYR A 80 19.61 -5.86 -4.00
C TYR A 80 18.23 -5.84 -4.68
N GLU A 81 17.18 -5.99 -3.87
CA GLU A 81 15.79 -5.98 -4.30
C GLU A 81 14.96 -5.04 -3.41
N GLU A 82 13.81 -4.61 -3.93
CA GLU A 82 12.82 -3.84 -3.18
C GLU A 82 11.80 -4.76 -2.52
N ALA A 83 11.97 -5.01 -1.22
CA ALA A 83 11.01 -5.74 -0.41
C ALA A 83 9.80 -4.84 -0.11
N MET A 84 8.71 -5.03 -0.84
CA MET A 84 7.47 -4.26 -0.69
C MET A 84 6.93 -4.33 0.75
N LEU A 85 6.77 -3.18 1.41
CA LEU A 85 6.18 -3.07 2.75
C LEU A 85 4.69 -2.68 2.68
N ALA A 86 4.32 -1.76 1.79
CA ALA A 86 2.95 -1.35 1.55
C ALA A 86 2.73 -1.01 0.07
N ASP A 87 1.59 -1.40 -0.49
CA ASP A 87 1.29 -1.25 -1.91
C ASP A 87 0.16 -0.24 -2.16
N ILE A 88 0.23 0.44 -3.31
CA ILE A 88 -0.75 1.43 -3.77
C ILE A 88 -2.12 0.77 -3.92
N GLY A 89 -3.19 1.50 -3.59
CA GLY A 89 -4.54 0.99 -3.71
C GLY A 89 -4.98 0.09 -2.55
N THR A 90 -4.08 -0.27 -1.63
CA THR A 90 -4.43 -0.98 -0.39
C THR A 90 -5.10 -0.01 0.59
N PRO A 91 -6.25 -0.36 1.21
CA PRO A 91 -6.82 0.44 2.29
C PRO A 91 -5.81 0.64 3.43
N PHE A 92 -5.62 1.88 3.91
CA PHE A 92 -4.58 2.19 4.91
C PHE A 92 -4.76 1.37 6.20
N SER A 93 -6.01 1.05 6.55
CA SER A 93 -6.35 0.21 7.71
C SER A 93 -5.89 -1.25 7.58
N GLN A 94 -5.64 -1.72 6.35
CA GLN A 94 -5.21 -3.08 6.02
C GLN A 94 -3.75 -3.15 5.56
N ALA A 95 -3.09 -2.00 5.38
CA ALA A 95 -1.74 -1.92 4.85
C ALA A 95 -0.63 -2.17 5.88
N SER A 96 -0.97 -2.58 7.11
CA SER A 96 0.05 -2.90 8.12
C SER A 96 0.81 -4.16 7.73
N LYS A 97 2.13 -4.11 7.79
CA LYS A 97 3.00 -5.23 7.48
C LYS A 97 4.14 -5.33 8.48
N LYS A 98 4.52 -6.56 8.79
CA LYS A 98 5.69 -6.89 9.62
C LYS A 98 6.66 -7.70 8.78
N VAL A 99 7.92 -7.30 8.77
CA VAL A 99 9.03 -8.04 8.14
C VAL A 99 10.18 -8.18 9.13
N GLU A 100 11.04 -9.15 8.90
CA GLU A 100 12.23 -9.37 9.70
C GLU A 100 13.44 -9.34 8.75
N VAL A 101 14.47 -8.60 9.14
CA VAL A 101 15.68 -8.43 8.34
C VAL A 101 16.91 -8.60 9.21
N ILE A 102 18.01 -8.97 8.57
CA ILE A 102 19.32 -9.07 9.19
C ILE A 102 20.09 -7.83 8.77
N MET A 103 20.59 -7.06 9.73
CA MET A 103 21.41 -5.88 9.45
C MET A 103 22.80 -6.31 8.99
N ASP A 104 23.36 -5.53 8.08
CA ASP A 104 24.74 -5.65 7.62
C ASP A 104 25.66 -4.68 8.38
N GLU A 105 26.75 -4.24 7.75
CA GLU A 105 27.74 -3.32 8.34
C GLU A 105 27.22 -1.86 8.37
N THR A 106 25.90 -1.66 8.39
CA THR A 106 25.24 -0.37 8.44
C THR A 106 24.20 -0.34 9.56
N ASN A 107 23.93 0.85 10.08
CA ASN A 107 22.85 1.09 11.03
C ASN A 107 21.66 1.82 10.36
N GLU A 108 21.58 1.80 9.04
CA GLU A 108 20.59 2.55 8.28
C GLU A 108 19.62 1.60 7.57
N LEU A 109 18.35 2.01 7.47
CA LEU A 109 17.36 1.35 6.63
C LEU A 109 16.95 2.29 5.51
N ASP A 110 17.15 1.84 4.28
CA ASP A 110 16.76 2.54 3.06
C ASP A 110 15.31 2.19 2.70
N LEU A 111 14.41 3.14 2.94
CA LEU A 111 13.01 3.04 2.52
C LEU A 111 12.79 3.84 1.24
N ILE A 112 12.17 3.20 0.24
CA ILE A 112 11.82 3.84 -1.01
C ILE A 112 10.31 4.08 -1.00
N VAL A 113 9.93 5.35 -1.11
CA VAL A 113 8.53 5.77 -1.16
C VAL A 113 8.25 6.25 -2.58
N HIS A 114 7.34 5.59 -3.29
CA HIS A 114 6.97 5.96 -4.65
C HIS A 114 5.52 6.47 -4.69
N ASN A 115 5.32 7.71 -5.15
CA ASN A 115 4.00 8.35 -5.18
C ASN A 115 3.41 8.30 -6.60
N VAL A 116 2.30 7.60 -6.77
CA VAL A 116 1.69 7.39 -8.09
C VAL A 116 1.13 8.66 -8.72
N LEU A 117 0.73 9.65 -7.92
CA LEU A 117 0.13 10.88 -8.42
C LEU A 117 1.19 11.86 -8.94
N LYS A 118 2.34 11.91 -8.25
CA LYS A 118 3.46 12.78 -8.62
C LYS A 118 4.42 12.13 -9.62
N LYS A 119 4.36 10.79 -9.78
CA LYS A 119 5.30 9.99 -10.58
C LYS A 119 6.75 10.22 -10.13
N ASP A 120 6.94 10.41 -8.83
CA ASP A 120 8.23 10.61 -8.18
C ASP A 120 8.48 9.54 -7.12
N PHE A 121 9.73 9.46 -6.67
CA PHE A 121 10.11 8.66 -5.53
C PHE A 121 11.04 9.44 -4.60
N VAL A 122 11.01 9.08 -3.33
CA VAL A 122 11.88 9.61 -2.29
C VAL A 122 12.52 8.44 -1.57
N CYS A 123 13.85 8.53 -1.39
CA CYS A 123 14.58 7.63 -0.49
C CYS A 123 14.57 8.26 0.92
N ALA A 124 13.90 7.59 1.85
CA ALA A 124 13.90 7.95 3.25
C ALA A 124 14.82 7.02 4.02
N ILE A 125 15.79 7.60 4.72
CA ILE A 125 16.76 6.87 5.51
C ILE A 125 16.28 6.88 6.97
N MET A 126 16.23 5.71 7.58
CA MET A 126 16.00 5.54 9.01
C MET A 126 17.31 5.11 9.67
N THR A 127 17.92 6.00 10.45
CA THR A 127 19.12 5.67 11.23
C THR A 127 18.72 5.01 12.55
N LEU A 128 19.26 3.84 12.81
CA LEU A 128 19.10 3.09 14.06
C LEU A 128 20.18 3.54 15.04
N ASP A 129 19.95 4.70 15.66
CA ASP A 129 20.93 5.29 16.59
C ASP A 129 21.30 4.35 17.72
N ASN A 130 22.59 4.32 18.03
CA ASN A 130 23.18 3.45 19.04
C ASN A 130 22.96 1.94 18.77
N LEU A 131 22.64 1.53 17.54
CA LEU A 131 22.71 0.11 17.17
C LEU A 131 24.12 -0.40 17.47
N GLU A 132 24.22 -1.48 18.23
CA GLU A 132 25.53 -2.05 18.55
C GLU A 132 26.24 -2.47 17.25
N GLU A 133 27.41 -1.89 17.00
CA GLU A 133 28.26 -2.28 15.87
C GLU A 133 28.65 -3.75 16.03
N ARG A 134 28.20 -4.58 15.10
CA ARG A 134 28.34 -6.03 15.14
C ARG A 134 28.71 -6.52 13.74
N ASN A 135 29.99 -6.80 13.52
CA ASN A 135 30.56 -7.16 12.22
C ASN A 135 30.23 -8.60 11.74
N ASP A 136 29.40 -9.33 12.47
CA ASP A 136 29.11 -10.76 12.25
C ASP A 136 27.71 -11.01 11.67
N ARG A 137 26.98 -9.97 11.25
CA ARG A 137 25.57 -10.05 10.79
C ARG A 137 24.64 -10.71 11.81
N SER A 138 24.96 -10.57 13.10
CA SER A 138 24.17 -11.16 14.20
C SER A 138 23.08 -10.22 14.72
N VAL A 139 22.74 -9.17 13.97
CA VAL A 139 21.66 -8.24 14.32
C VAL A 139 20.45 -8.57 13.47
N LYS A 140 19.42 -9.09 14.11
CA LYS A 140 18.12 -9.30 13.48
C LYS A 140 17.13 -8.29 14.05
N VAL A 141 16.50 -7.53 13.16
CA VAL A 141 15.48 -6.56 13.54
C VAL A 141 14.13 -6.94 12.93
N SER A 142 13.06 -6.66 13.67
CA SER A 142 11.71 -6.70 13.16
C SER A 142 11.25 -5.29 12.81
N ILE A 143 10.86 -5.10 11.56
CA ILE A 143 10.31 -3.84 11.05
C ILE A 143 8.80 -4.01 10.96
N THR A 144 8.06 -3.13 11.62
CA THR A 144 6.60 -3.06 11.57
C THR A 144 6.18 -1.73 10.99
N LEU A 145 5.43 -1.77 9.89
CA LEU A 145 4.82 -0.61 9.28
C LEU A 145 3.35 -0.53 9.66
N LYS A 146 2.91 0.63 10.13
CA LYS A 146 1.51 0.95 10.43
C LYS A 146 1.15 2.31 9.85
N PHE A 147 -0.14 2.54 9.65
CA PHE A 147 -0.66 3.78 9.09
C PHE A 147 -1.59 4.46 10.10
N ALA A 148 -1.32 5.72 10.39
CA ALA A 148 -2.22 6.56 11.19
C ALA A 148 -3.37 7.07 10.30
N ASP A 149 -3.04 7.41 9.06
CA ASP A 149 -3.95 7.78 7.99
C ASP A 149 -3.31 7.40 6.63
N ARG A 150 -3.96 7.78 5.53
CA ARG A 150 -3.50 7.42 4.18
C ARG A 150 -2.21 8.12 3.72
N ASP A 151 -1.83 9.22 4.37
CA ASP A 151 -0.71 10.09 4.00
C ASP A 151 0.39 10.07 5.11
N THR A 152 0.21 9.31 6.20
CA THR A 152 1.13 9.22 7.33
C THR A 152 1.32 7.77 7.82
N CYS A 153 2.55 7.28 7.78
CA CYS A 153 2.93 5.98 8.32
C CYS A 153 3.90 6.08 9.50
N VAL A 154 3.89 5.04 10.33
CA VAL A 154 4.78 4.86 11.48
C VAL A 154 5.55 3.57 11.24
N ILE A 155 6.87 3.70 11.20
CA ILE A 155 7.81 2.58 11.08
C ILE A 155 8.38 2.33 12.46
N THR A 156 8.16 1.13 12.99
CA THR A 156 8.73 0.68 14.26
C THR A 156 9.72 -0.42 13.97
N VAL A 157 10.98 -0.24 14.37
CA VAL A 157 12.05 -1.23 14.25
C VAL A 157 12.39 -1.73 15.64
N ARG A 158 12.44 -3.04 15.84
CA ARG A 158 12.77 -3.66 17.12
C ARG A 158 13.90 -4.65 16.94
N ASP A 159 14.95 -4.54 17.75
CA ASP A 159 15.95 -5.60 17.86
C ASP A 159 15.29 -6.84 18.47
N ILE A 160 15.31 -7.96 17.76
CA ILE A 160 14.73 -9.23 18.21
C ILE A 160 15.78 -10.29 18.51
N GLY A 161 17.07 -10.01 18.27
CA GLY A 161 18.15 -10.98 18.45
C GLY A 161 17.97 -12.26 17.62
N PHE A 162 18.74 -13.29 17.98
CA PHE A 162 18.72 -14.62 17.36
C PHE A 162 18.39 -15.74 18.37
N GLY A 163 17.62 -15.42 19.41
CA GLY A 163 17.29 -16.37 20.47
C GLY A 163 18.55 -16.79 21.22
N GLU A 164 18.80 -18.10 21.34
CA GLU A 164 19.97 -18.64 22.07
C GLU A 164 21.32 -18.27 21.45
N ILE A 165 21.34 -17.95 20.15
CA ILE A 165 22.58 -17.53 19.46
C ILE A 165 22.97 -16.13 19.90
N ARG A 166 21.98 -15.26 20.14
CA ARG A 166 22.23 -13.89 20.57
C ARG A 166 21.00 -13.24 21.21
N ASP A 167 21.21 -12.67 22.39
CA ASP A 167 20.19 -11.92 23.10
C ASP A 167 19.79 -10.64 22.36
N THR A 168 18.50 -10.30 22.51
CA THR A 168 17.94 -9.03 22.04
C THR A 168 18.34 -7.90 23.00
N THR A 169 18.67 -6.74 22.45
CA THR A 169 18.84 -5.52 23.26
C THR A 169 17.51 -4.90 23.71
N TYR A 170 16.38 -5.45 23.22
CA TYR A 170 15.02 -4.93 23.35
C TYR A 170 14.83 -3.48 22.88
N ARG A 171 15.80 -2.92 22.16
CA ARG A 171 15.73 -1.57 21.64
C ARG A 171 14.66 -1.46 20.56
N ILE A 172 14.01 -0.31 20.58
CA ILE A 172 12.94 0.04 19.65
C ILE A 172 13.28 1.42 19.09
N TRP A 173 13.27 1.53 17.78
CA TRP A 173 13.35 2.79 17.05
C TRP A 173 12.01 3.03 16.37
N GLU A 174 11.58 4.29 16.35
CA GLU A 174 10.32 4.69 15.71
C GLU A 174 10.57 5.91 14.84
N GLN A 175 10.06 5.87 13.61
CA GLN A 175 10.08 7.01 12.69
C GLN A 175 8.70 7.21 12.09
N ILE A 176 8.24 8.46 12.11
CA ILE A 176 7.01 8.88 11.45
C ILE A 176 7.39 9.44 10.09
N LEU A 177 6.72 8.95 9.05
CA LEU A 177 6.99 9.36 7.67
C LEU A 177 5.69 9.82 7.02
N LYS A 178 5.75 11.00 6.38
CA LYS A 178 4.64 11.56 5.58
C LYS A 178 4.87 11.23 4.11
N ILE A 179 3.90 10.59 3.48
CA ILE A 179 3.97 9.99 2.13
C ILE A 179 3.07 10.67 1.08
#